data_AF-A0A2P4WXH5-F1
#
_entry.id   AF-A0A2P4WXH5-F1
#
_cell.length_a   1.000
_cell.length_b   1.000
_cell.length_c   1.000
_cell.angle_alpha   90.00
_cell.angle_beta   90.00
_cell.angle_gamma   90.00
#
_symmetry.space_group_name_H-M   'P 1'
#
loop_
_entity.id
_entity.type
_entity.pdbx_description
1 polymer ?
#
loop_
_entity_poly.entity_id
_entity_poly.type
_entity_poly.pdbx_seq_one_letter_code
_entity_poly.pdbx_strand_id
1 'polypeptide(L)'
;MNPIADFEALVESSKSKASRRQQLTTAVTGMETQIEKFLSQSGSEFFPKALQCLSHFRKRSPEIQYSAQFNEFLTKLKAVVSEDSGAWKAVKDADIRLLSSVEDPSVDVSPAEARAFLYGEEEVDVNLAAASLSSQVEAMEEEDDMFADFE
;
A
#
# COMPACT_ATOMS: atom_id res chain seq x y z
N MET A 1 1.82 5.94 -26.02
CA MET A 1 0.59 5.62 -25.27
C MET A 1 0.81 6.00 -23.82
N ASN A 2 -0.16 6.69 -23.23
CA ASN A 2 -0.09 7.18 -21.85
C ASN A 2 -1.19 6.46 -21.05
N PRO A 3 -0.88 5.32 -20.41
CA PRO A 3 -1.89 4.49 -19.74
C PRO A 3 -2.69 5.25 -18.68
N ILE A 4 -2.06 6.23 -18.01
CA ILE A 4 -2.71 7.15 -17.09
C ILE A 4 -3.79 7.98 -17.79
N ALA A 5 -3.47 8.60 -18.93
CA ALA A 5 -4.42 9.44 -19.64
C ALA A 5 -5.58 8.61 -20.22
N ASP A 6 -5.29 7.40 -20.70
CA ASP A 6 -6.29 6.47 -21.19
C ASP A 6 -7.24 6.03 -20.06
N PHE A 7 -6.70 5.73 -18.87
CA PHE A 7 -7.50 5.43 -17.68
C PHE A 7 -8.38 6.61 -17.25
N GLU A 8 -7.81 7.80 -17.15
CA GLU A 8 -8.55 9.02 -16.78
C GLU A 8 -9.68 9.32 -17.76
N ALA A 9 -9.44 9.18 -19.06
CA ALA A 9 -10.46 9.35 -20.08
C ALA A 9 -11.61 8.35 -19.91
N LEU A 10 -11.31 7.08 -19.58
CA LEU A 10 -12.31 6.06 -19.32
C LEU A 10 -13.07 6.31 -18.02
N VAL A 11 -12.38 6.71 -16.94
CA VAL A 11 -13.01 7.09 -15.65
C VAL A 11 -13.92 8.30 -15.83
N GLU A 12 -13.50 9.32 -16.59
CA GLU A 12 -14.33 10.49 -16.88
C GLU A 12 -15.56 10.09 -17.71
N SER A 13 -15.37 9.28 -18.75
CA SER A 13 -16.48 8.78 -19.57
C SER A 13 -17.49 7.96 -18.75
N SER A 14 -17.00 7.24 -17.73
CA SER A 14 -17.82 6.42 -16.82
C SER A 14 -18.78 7.22 -15.94
N LYS A 15 -18.56 8.53 -15.80
CA LYS A 15 -19.53 9.41 -15.11
C LYS A 15 -20.85 9.49 -15.88
N SER A 16 -20.87 9.14 -17.16
CA SER A 16 -22.11 8.97 -17.92
C SER A 16 -22.87 7.71 -17.46
N LYS A 17 -24.14 7.89 -17.05
CA LYS A 17 -24.91 6.88 -16.29
C LYS A 17 -25.18 5.57 -17.05
N ALA A 18 -25.13 5.56 -18.38
CA ALA A 18 -25.56 4.42 -19.18
C ALA A 18 -24.57 3.23 -19.17
N SER A 19 -23.29 3.46 -18.90
CA SER A 19 -22.25 2.42 -18.97
C SER A 19 -21.17 2.52 -17.89
N ARG A 20 -21.45 3.24 -16.79
CA ARG A 20 -20.50 3.50 -15.69
C ARG A 20 -19.71 2.28 -15.25
N ARG A 21 -20.40 1.18 -14.89
CA ARG A 21 -19.73 -0.04 -14.39
C ARG A 21 -18.81 -0.64 -15.43
N GLN A 22 -19.29 -0.80 -16.66
CA GLN A 22 -18.50 -1.43 -17.73
C GLN A 22 -17.25 -0.59 -18.06
N GLN A 23 -17.39 0.74 -18.15
CA GLN A 23 -16.27 1.64 -18.43
C GLN A 23 -15.25 1.66 -17.29
N LEU A 24 -15.69 1.67 -16.03
CA LEU A 24 -14.78 1.55 -14.89
C LEU A 24 -14.04 0.21 -14.87
N THR A 25 -14.75 -0.90 -15.09
CA THR A 25 -14.09 -2.22 -15.17
C THR A 25 -13.07 -2.26 -16.30
N THR A 26 -13.41 -1.74 -17.49
CA THR A 26 -12.46 -1.64 -18.61
C THR A 26 -11.25 -0.75 -18.28
N ALA A 27 -11.47 0.39 -17.62
CA ALA A 27 -10.40 1.28 -17.19
C ALA A 27 -9.45 0.56 -16.23
N VAL A 28 -10.00 -0.06 -15.18
CA VAL A 28 -9.24 -0.76 -14.15
C VAL A 28 -8.47 -1.92 -14.76
N THR A 29 -9.14 -2.86 -15.44
CA THR A 29 -8.47 -4.02 -16.05
C THR A 29 -7.42 -3.60 -17.08
N GLY A 30 -7.68 -2.53 -17.83
CA GLY A 30 -6.71 -1.95 -18.76
C GLY A 30 -5.47 -1.44 -18.05
N MET A 31 -5.63 -0.70 -16.95
CA MET A 31 -4.53 -0.18 -16.14
C MET A 31 -3.72 -1.32 -15.49
N GLU A 32 -4.39 -2.31 -14.89
CA GLU A 32 -3.78 -3.49 -14.29
C GLU A 32 -2.92 -4.26 -15.30
N THR A 33 -3.48 -4.53 -16.49
CA THR A 33 -2.76 -5.23 -17.57
C THR A 33 -1.51 -4.47 -18.01
N GLN A 34 -1.57 -3.13 -18.08
CA GLN A 34 -0.41 -2.32 -18.45
C GLN A 34 0.67 -2.35 -17.37
N ILE A 35 0.28 -2.27 -16.10
CA ILE A 35 1.20 -2.39 -14.96
C ILE A 35 1.90 -3.75 -14.98
N GLU A 36 1.15 -4.84 -15.10
CA GLU A 36 1.69 -6.19 -15.20
C GLU A 36 2.64 -6.32 -16.39
N LYS A 37 2.27 -5.76 -17.54
CA LYS A 37 3.11 -5.78 -18.74
C LYS A 37 4.43 -5.03 -18.52
N PHE A 38 4.41 -3.85 -17.92
CA PHE A 38 5.64 -3.09 -17.66
C PHE A 38 6.55 -3.77 -16.64
N LEU A 39 6.00 -4.47 -15.64
CA LEU A 39 6.78 -5.17 -14.62
C LEU A 39 7.25 -6.56 -15.10
N SER A 40 6.51 -7.20 -16.00
CA SER A 40 6.89 -8.47 -16.62
C SER A 40 7.86 -8.30 -17.80
N GLN A 41 7.94 -7.11 -18.37
CA GLN A 41 8.92 -6.80 -19.41
C GLN A 41 10.34 -6.79 -18.81
N SER A 42 11.24 -7.53 -19.45
CA SER A 42 12.65 -7.53 -19.10
C SER A 42 13.27 -6.16 -19.36
N GLY A 43 13.46 -5.35 -18.31
CA GLY A 43 14.13 -4.06 -18.40
C GLY A 43 13.69 -3.10 -17.30
N SER A 44 14.64 -2.57 -16.55
CA SER A 44 14.36 -1.60 -15.48
C SER A 44 13.88 -0.24 -16.00
N GLU A 45 13.99 0.02 -17.30
CA GLU A 45 13.51 1.24 -17.96
C GLU A 45 11.99 1.42 -17.86
N PHE A 46 11.23 0.34 -17.67
CA PHE A 46 9.77 0.36 -17.57
C PHE A 46 9.27 0.48 -16.12
N PHE A 47 10.14 0.23 -15.12
CA PHE A 47 9.80 0.36 -13.70
C PHE A 47 9.26 1.76 -13.34
N PRO A 48 9.90 2.89 -13.70
CA PRO A 48 9.36 4.20 -13.34
C PRO A 48 7.98 4.45 -13.94
N LYS A 49 7.69 3.94 -15.15
CA LYS A 49 6.36 4.06 -15.76
C LYS A 49 5.33 3.20 -15.03
N ALA A 50 5.68 1.97 -14.66
CA ALA A 50 4.82 1.09 -13.87
C ALA A 50 4.49 1.73 -12.51
N LEU A 51 5.49 2.29 -11.83
CA LEU A 51 5.33 2.95 -10.53
C LEU A 51 4.46 4.21 -10.64
N GLN A 52 4.61 5.00 -11.70
CA GLN A 52 3.72 6.14 -11.96
C GLN A 52 2.26 5.68 -12.14
N CYS A 53 2.04 4.59 -12.88
CA CYS A 53 0.70 4.02 -13.06
C CYS A 53 0.13 3.50 -11.74
N LEU A 54 0.91 2.74 -10.98
CA LEU A 54 0.51 2.21 -9.67
C LEU A 54 0.20 3.32 -8.66
N SER A 55 1.05 4.33 -8.55
CA SER A 55 0.85 5.46 -7.64
C SER A 55 -0.42 6.24 -8.00
N HIS A 56 -0.65 6.45 -9.30
CA HIS A 56 -1.87 7.10 -9.76
C HIS A 56 -3.10 6.23 -9.49
N PHE A 57 -3.02 4.94 -9.78
CA PHE A 57 -4.12 4.02 -9.59
C PHE A 57 -4.51 3.94 -8.11
N ARG A 58 -3.54 3.80 -7.20
CA ARG A 58 -3.74 3.83 -5.74
C ARG A 58 -4.51 5.07 -5.28
N LYS A 59 -4.15 6.26 -5.79
CA LYS A 59 -4.83 7.52 -5.44
C LYS A 59 -6.28 7.57 -5.92
N ARG A 60 -6.56 6.99 -7.09
CA ARG A 60 -7.90 7.00 -7.68
C ARG A 60 -8.80 5.89 -7.14
N SER A 61 -8.26 4.78 -6.66
CA SER A 61 -9.03 3.64 -6.17
C SER A 61 -10.12 3.99 -5.14
N PRO A 62 -9.87 4.85 -4.12
CA PRO A 62 -10.94 5.31 -3.22
C PRO A 62 -12.04 6.10 -3.93
N GLU A 63 -11.68 6.97 -4.89
CA GLU A 63 -12.63 7.80 -5.63
C GLU A 63 -13.57 6.98 -6.51
N ILE A 64 -13.06 5.88 -7.07
CA ILE A 64 -13.84 4.95 -7.90
C ILE A 64 -14.40 3.75 -7.11
N GLN A 65 -14.27 3.75 -5.78
CA GLN A 65 -14.73 2.69 -4.87
C GLN A 65 -14.15 1.31 -5.23
N TYR A 66 -12.86 1.28 -5.55
CA TYR A 66 -12.14 0.11 -6.04
C TYR A 66 -10.97 -0.29 -5.13
N SER A 67 -10.98 0.18 -3.87
CA SER A 67 -9.89 0.01 -2.92
C SER A 67 -9.63 -1.45 -2.53
N ALA A 68 -10.69 -2.25 -2.36
CA ALA A 68 -10.56 -3.67 -2.06
C ALA A 68 -9.90 -4.43 -3.22
N GLN A 69 -10.34 -4.16 -4.46
CA GLN A 69 -9.81 -4.78 -5.66
C GLN A 69 -8.36 -4.33 -5.91
N PHE A 70 -8.02 -3.08 -5.62
CA PHE A 70 -6.63 -2.62 -5.66
C PHE A 70 -5.73 -3.42 -4.72
N ASN A 71 -6.19 -3.68 -3.49
CA ASN A 71 -5.43 -4.47 -2.52
C ASN A 71 -5.24 -5.92 -3.00
N GLU A 72 -6.29 -6.54 -3.56
CA GLU A 72 -6.17 -7.86 -4.20
C GLU A 72 -5.20 -7.86 -5.39
N PHE A 73 -5.28 -6.84 -6.25
CA PHE A 73 -4.41 -6.69 -7.41
C PHE A 73 -2.95 -6.57 -6.97
N LEU A 74 -2.66 -5.71 -5.98
CA LEU A 74 -1.30 -5.53 -5.49
C LEU A 74 -0.73 -6.83 -4.88
N THR A 75 -1.57 -7.61 -4.21
CA THR A 75 -1.20 -8.94 -3.67
C THR A 75 -0.90 -9.94 -4.78
N LYS A 76 -1.72 -9.97 -5.85
CA LYS A 76 -1.46 -10.79 -7.04
C LYS A 76 -0.19 -10.35 -7.75
N LEU A 77 0.02 -9.04 -7.87
CA LEU A 77 1.20 -8.45 -8.49
C LEU A 77 2.47 -8.87 -7.75
N LYS A 78 2.45 -8.87 -6.42
CA LYS A 78 3.55 -9.39 -5.59
C LYS A 78 3.86 -10.86 -5.87
N ALA A 79 2.84 -11.68 -6.14
CA ALA A 79 3.04 -13.08 -6.49
C ALA A 79 3.58 -13.27 -7.92
N VAL A 80 3.14 -12.44 -8.86
CA VAL A 80 3.62 -12.44 -10.26
C VAL A 80 5.07 -11.96 -10.35
N VAL A 81 5.37 -10.88 -9.63
CA VAL A 81 6.65 -10.22 -9.63
C VAL A 81 7.40 -10.70 -8.37
N SER A 82 8.23 -11.75 -8.50
CA SER A 82 8.93 -12.37 -7.36
C SER A 82 9.53 -11.34 -6.39
N GLU A 83 9.47 -11.59 -5.08
CA GLU A 83 9.90 -10.62 -4.04
C GLU A 83 11.36 -10.16 -4.21
N ASP A 84 12.23 -11.02 -4.76
CA ASP A 84 13.64 -10.73 -5.00
C ASP A 84 13.91 -9.92 -6.28
N SER A 85 12.88 -9.72 -7.10
CA SER A 85 13.00 -9.01 -8.37
C SER A 85 13.32 -7.52 -8.17
N GLY A 86 14.05 -6.94 -9.13
CA GLY A 86 14.30 -5.51 -9.15
C GLY A 86 13.01 -4.67 -9.27
N ALA A 87 11.97 -5.26 -9.87
CA ALA A 87 10.65 -4.65 -9.97
C ALA A 87 9.97 -4.52 -8.59
N TRP A 88 9.97 -5.58 -7.77
CA TRP A 88 9.42 -5.52 -6.41
C TRP A 88 10.21 -4.58 -5.51
N LYS A 89 11.54 -4.56 -5.63
CA LYS A 89 12.39 -3.58 -4.93
C LYS A 89 12.00 -2.14 -5.27
N ALA A 90 11.77 -1.84 -6.55
CA ALA A 90 11.33 -0.52 -6.98
C ALA A 90 9.94 -0.13 -6.43
N VAL A 91 9.03 -1.10 -6.27
CA VAL A 91 7.72 -0.90 -5.63
C VAL A 91 7.88 -0.59 -4.13
N LYS A 92 8.79 -1.28 -3.44
CA LYS A 92 9.14 -1.00 -2.04
C LYS A 92 9.77 0.37 -1.87
N ASP A 93 10.72 0.74 -2.71
CA ASP A 93 11.37 2.07 -2.70
C ASP A 93 10.37 3.21 -2.92
N ALA A 94 9.29 2.96 -3.66
CA ALA A 94 8.23 3.93 -3.92
C ALA A 94 7.13 3.97 -2.83
N ASP A 95 7.26 3.20 -1.74
CA ASP A 95 6.28 3.07 -0.63
C ASP A 95 4.84 2.82 -1.12
N ILE A 96 4.69 2.00 -2.19
CA ILE A 96 3.36 1.67 -2.73
C ILE A 96 2.75 0.54 -1.91
N ARG A 97 2.11 0.91 -0.81
CA ARG A 97 1.42 0.00 0.11
C ARG A 97 -0.05 -0.22 -0.23
N LEU A 98 -0.64 -1.24 0.41
CA LEU A 98 -2.09 -1.46 0.42
C LEU A 98 -2.82 -0.22 0.96
N LEU A 99 -4.05 -0.02 0.50
CA LEU A 99 -4.95 0.99 1.04
C LEU A 99 -5.44 0.55 2.40
N SER A 100 -5.29 1.43 3.38
CA SER A 100 -5.74 1.18 4.76
C SER A 100 -7.16 1.72 5.01
N SER A 101 -7.78 1.27 6.09
CA SER A 101 -9.08 1.73 6.58
C SER A 101 -9.14 3.24 6.87
N VAL A 102 -7.97 3.88 7.04
CA VAL A 102 -7.83 5.33 7.18
C VAL A 102 -8.04 6.06 5.84
N GLU A 103 -7.62 5.45 4.73
CA GLU A 103 -7.73 6.03 3.38
C GLU A 103 -9.08 5.75 2.76
N ASP A 104 -9.62 4.56 2.99
CA ASP A 104 -10.97 4.19 2.56
C ASP A 104 -11.63 3.31 3.62
N PRO A 105 -12.76 3.73 4.23
CA PRO A 105 -13.45 2.94 5.24
C PRO A 105 -14.08 1.65 4.69
N SER A 106 -14.07 1.45 3.37
CA SER A 106 -14.55 0.20 2.75
C SER A 106 -13.56 -0.97 2.84
N VAL A 107 -12.31 -0.73 3.25
CA VAL A 107 -11.29 -1.78 3.43
C VAL A 107 -10.97 -1.97 4.91
N ASP A 108 -10.92 -3.23 5.35
CA ASP A 108 -10.59 -3.61 6.74
C ASP A 108 -9.08 -3.70 7.01
N VAL A 109 -8.23 -3.23 6.09
CA VAL A 109 -6.78 -3.31 6.22
C VAL A 109 -6.28 -2.22 7.16
N SER A 110 -5.62 -2.58 8.25
CA SER A 110 -4.98 -1.62 9.15
C SER A 110 -3.74 -0.96 8.50
N PRO A 111 -3.36 0.25 8.91
CA PRO A 111 -2.14 0.88 8.43
C PRO A 111 -0.87 0.08 8.81
N ALA A 112 -0.93 -0.74 9.86
CA ALA A 112 0.13 -1.65 10.24
C ALA A 112 0.27 -2.81 9.23
N GLU A 113 -0.85 -3.45 8.86
CA GLU A 113 -0.87 -4.52 7.84
C GLU A 113 -0.42 -4.01 6.47
N ALA A 114 -0.81 -2.79 6.09
CA ALA A 114 -0.37 -2.18 4.83
C ALA A 114 1.16 -2.01 4.77
N ARG A 115 1.82 -1.73 5.91
CA ARG A 115 3.28 -1.65 6.02
C ARG A 115 3.92 -3.05 6.08
N ALA A 116 3.34 -3.95 6.86
CA ALA A 116 3.78 -5.35 6.96
C ALA A 116 3.82 -6.02 5.58
N PHE A 117 2.89 -5.69 4.69
CA PHE A 117 2.86 -6.22 3.33
C PHE A 117 4.11 -5.89 2.50
N LEU A 118 4.70 -4.70 2.68
CA LEU A 118 5.88 -4.23 1.94
C LEU A 118 7.19 -4.76 2.54
N TYR A 119 7.32 -4.69 3.86
CA TYR A 119 8.58 -4.98 4.56
C TYR A 119 8.65 -6.41 5.14
N GLY A 120 7.54 -7.14 5.11
CA GLY A 120 7.37 -8.41 5.82
C GLY A 120 6.94 -8.18 7.27
N GLU A 121 6.38 -9.22 7.90
CA GLU A 121 6.03 -9.20 9.33
C GLU A 121 7.26 -8.98 10.23
N GLU A 122 8.46 -9.28 9.72
CA GLU A 122 9.72 -9.26 10.48
C GLU A 122 10.19 -7.85 10.92
N GLU A 123 9.75 -6.78 10.26
CA GLU A 123 10.09 -5.39 10.68
C GLU A 123 9.01 -4.72 11.55
N VAL A 124 7.84 -5.35 11.74
CA VAL A 124 6.72 -4.71 12.47
C VAL A 124 6.79 -4.94 13.98
N ASP A 125 7.49 -5.99 14.44
CA ASP A 125 7.58 -6.34 15.86
C ASP A 125 8.58 -5.51 16.68
N VAL A 126 9.49 -4.77 16.04
CA VAL A 126 10.56 -4.07 16.78
C VAL A 126 10.07 -2.77 17.43
N ASN A 127 9.10 -2.07 16.82
CA ASN A 127 8.72 -0.73 17.25
C ASN A 127 7.52 -0.69 18.22
N LEU A 128 6.70 -1.75 18.29
CA LEU A 128 5.59 -1.84 19.24
C LEU A 128 6.03 -2.42 20.60
N ALA A 129 7.01 -3.33 20.61
CA ALA A 129 7.57 -3.90 21.84
C ALA A 129 8.43 -2.90 22.63
N ALA A 130 9.15 -1.98 21.96
CA ALA A 130 10.01 -0.99 22.62
C ALA A 130 9.22 0.06 23.44
N ALA A 131 8.01 0.40 22.99
CA ALA A 131 7.14 1.35 23.70
C ALA A 131 6.54 0.75 24.99
N SER A 132 6.29 -0.56 25.02
CA SER A 132 5.73 -1.24 26.19
C SER A 132 6.79 -1.54 27.28
N LEU A 133 8.06 -1.72 26.88
CA LEU A 133 9.17 -1.92 27.82
C LEU A 133 9.62 -0.62 28.50
N SER A 134 9.62 0.52 27.79
CA SER A 134 10.06 1.80 28.37
C SER A 134 9.15 2.27 29.52
N SER A 135 7.85 1.95 29.46
CA SER A 135 6.89 2.36 30.48
C SER A 135 6.94 1.52 31.77
N GLN A 136 7.64 0.38 31.79
CA GLN A 136 7.79 -0.46 32.99
C GLN A 136 9.09 -0.18 33.78
N VAL A 137 10.09 0.46 33.18
CA VAL A 137 11.37 0.73 33.86
C VAL A 137 11.31 1.98 34.74
N GLU A 138 10.53 3.00 34.33
CA GLU A 138 10.37 4.24 35.11
C GLU A 138 9.58 4.06 36.41
N ALA A 139 8.74 3.02 36.52
CA ALA A 139 7.91 2.79 37.70
C ALA A 139 8.63 2.05 38.84
N MET A 140 9.89 1.63 38.66
CA MET A 140 10.66 0.89 39.68
C MET A 140 11.74 1.74 40.36
N GLU A 141 12.04 2.95 39.87
CA GLU A 141 13.08 3.83 40.44
C GLU A 141 12.56 4.83 41.49
N GLU A 142 11.24 4.97 41.68
CA GLU A 142 10.67 5.93 42.64
C GLU A 142 10.37 5.38 44.05
N GLU A 143 10.49 4.07 44.31
CA GLU A 143 10.15 3.50 45.63
C GLU A 143 11.34 3.34 46.60
N ASP A 144 12.60 3.48 46.14
CA ASP A 144 13.78 3.24 47.00
C ASP A 144 14.26 4.47 47.78
N ASP A 145 13.68 5.66 47.55
CA ASP A 145 14.13 6.93 48.15
C ASP A 145 13.34 7.37 49.41
N MET A 146 12.44 6.51 49.93
CA MET A 146 11.56 6.85 51.07
C MET A 146 12.03 6.28 52.43
N PHE A 147 13.23 5.69 52.53
CA PHE A 147 13.74 5.04 53.75
C PHE A 147 14.87 5.81 54.47
N ALA A 148 14.98 7.12 54.27
CA ALA A 148 16.13 7.90 54.76
C ALA A 148 15.79 9.07 55.71
N ASP A 149 14.63 9.10 56.39
CA ASP A 149 14.36 10.21 57.32
C ASP A 149 13.52 9.84 58.56
N PHE A 150 13.99 8.85 59.34
CA PHE A 150 13.54 8.69 60.74
C PHE A 150 14.70 8.23 61.63
N GLU A 151 15.52 9.18 62.09
CA GLU A 151 16.31 9.08 63.32
C GLU A 151 16.14 10.35 64.17
#